data_AF-A0A7S3SH08-F1
#
_entry.id   AF-A0A7S3SH08-F1
#
_cell.length_a   1.000
_cell.length_b   1.000
_cell.length_c   1.000
_cell.angle_alpha   90.00
_cell.angle_beta   90.00
_cell.angle_gamma   90.00
#
_symmetry.space_group_name_H-M   'P 1'
#
loop_
_entity.id
_entity.type
_entity.pdbx_description
1 polymer ?
#
loop_
_entity_poly.entity_id
_entity_poly.type
_entity_poly.pdbx_seq_one_letter_code
_entity_poly.pdbx_strand_id
1 'polypeptide(L)'
;VAVKHASGVAAVRVCLANKDVAGAEAALDKLHAQWESSKAALAALPPEQLAGGKVAKMRAELNELACEVQDLKDRVVLSWESGDRYEGGWKDDNPHGKGTYHYADGNSYEGRWAWGVKEGKGVFQWAAGERYEGEWADDIMHGEGTYTFADGSSYKGGYCRGVRHGQGTWTYKDGGHYVGTWEAGKKHGRGVYTGQEGNVVYDGEWKYNKEHGEGTFYQPDGGFYTGTFFEGKRHGQGQYTSPAGEVMFKGEWLDNKPVTSGSQRVAAAPVAPAKRLSLTTKDKSASDQSELVPTPSTPRGASAAAA
;
A
#
# COMPACT_ATOMS: atom_id res chain seq x y z
N VAL A 1 -42.95 -1.52 29.18
CA VAL A 1 -41.74 -0.71 29.38
C VAL A 1 -40.50 -1.50 28.98
N ALA A 2 -40.20 -2.63 29.63
CA ALA A 2 -39.04 -3.49 29.31
C ALA A 2 -38.92 -3.89 27.82
N VAL A 3 -40.00 -4.33 27.18
CA VAL A 3 -40.00 -4.71 25.75
C VAL A 3 -39.64 -3.53 24.82
N LYS A 4 -40.07 -2.30 25.17
CA LYS A 4 -39.74 -1.10 24.38
C LYS A 4 -38.26 -0.72 24.53
N HIS A 5 -37.73 -0.83 25.75
CA HIS A 5 -36.30 -0.62 26.03
C HIS A 5 -35.40 -1.63 25.33
N ALA A 6 -35.73 -2.92 25.41
CA ALA A 6 -34.99 -3.97 24.70
C ALA A 6 -34.98 -3.74 23.18
N SER A 7 -36.09 -3.29 22.60
CA SER A 7 -36.15 -2.92 21.18
C SER A 7 -35.32 -1.68 20.83
N GLY A 8 -35.23 -0.70 21.74
CA GLY A 8 -34.40 0.49 21.57
C GLY A 8 -32.91 0.19 21.69
N VAL A 9 -32.51 -0.63 22.66
CA VAL A 9 -31.13 -1.14 22.79
C VAL A 9 -30.73 -1.94 21.55
N ALA A 10 -31.62 -2.80 21.06
CA ALA A 10 -31.39 -3.53 19.81
C ALA A 10 -31.23 -2.59 18.62
N ALA A 11 -32.03 -1.51 18.53
CA ALA A 11 -31.90 -0.50 17.48
C ALA A 11 -30.55 0.24 17.53
N VAL A 12 -30.10 0.66 18.72
CA VAL A 12 -28.77 1.28 18.91
C VAL A 12 -27.67 0.31 18.51
N ARG A 13 -27.74 -0.95 18.95
CA ARG A 13 -26.80 -2.01 18.55
C ARG A 13 -26.77 -2.26 17.06
N VAL A 14 -27.93 -2.25 16.40
CA VAL A 14 -28.04 -2.40 14.95
C VAL A 14 -27.40 -1.20 14.24
N CYS A 15 -27.66 0.03 14.69
CA CYS A 15 -27.02 1.21 14.13
C CYS A 15 -25.50 1.21 14.34
N LEU A 16 -25.01 0.82 15.52
CA LEU A 16 -23.58 0.67 15.79
C LEU A 16 -22.95 -0.46 14.96
N ALA A 17 -23.62 -1.60 14.83
CA ALA A 17 -23.19 -2.70 13.96
C ALA A 17 -23.12 -2.27 12.49
N ASN A 18 -24.03 -1.38 12.07
CA ASN A 18 -24.08 -0.78 10.74
C ASN A 18 -23.22 0.49 10.60
N LYS A 19 -22.54 0.92 11.67
CA LYS A 19 -21.69 2.13 11.71
C LYS A 19 -22.40 3.39 11.25
N ASP A 20 -23.72 3.41 11.43
CA ASP A 20 -24.61 4.54 11.23
C ASP A 20 -24.63 5.36 12.52
N VAL A 21 -23.66 6.27 12.66
CA VAL A 21 -23.49 7.08 13.87
C VAL A 21 -24.70 7.98 14.10
N ALA A 22 -25.20 8.66 13.07
CA ALA A 22 -26.37 9.52 13.17
C ALA A 22 -27.63 8.72 13.54
N GLY A 23 -27.80 7.51 13.00
CA GLY A 23 -28.87 6.60 13.40
C GLY A 23 -28.70 6.06 14.81
N ALA A 24 -27.46 5.78 15.24
CA ALA A 24 -27.16 5.33 16.59
C ALA A 24 -27.46 6.43 17.61
N GLU A 25 -27.10 7.68 17.33
CA GLU A 25 -27.46 8.87 18.12
C GLU A 25 -28.98 9.05 18.21
N ALA A 26 -29.66 9.06 17.06
CA ALA A 26 -31.11 9.23 17.03
C ALA A 26 -31.86 8.09 17.73
N ALA A 27 -31.33 6.87 17.68
CA ALA A 27 -31.87 5.72 18.41
C ALA A 27 -31.58 5.83 19.92
N LEU A 28 -30.40 6.30 20.30
CA LEU A 28 -29.97 6.49 21.67
C LEU A 28 -30.76 7.61 22.36
N ASP A 29 -31.04 8.72 21.67
CA ASP A 29 -31.89 9.81 22.16
C ASP A 29 -33.32 9.33 22.42
N LYS A 30 -33.87 8.51 21.50
CA LYS A 30 -35.20 7.90 21.67
C LYS A 30 -35.22 6.94 22.84
N LEU A 31 -34.19 6.11 23.01
CA LEU A 31 -34.06 5.18 24.12
C LEU A 31 -33.95 5.94 25.46
N HIS A 32 -33.15 7.01 25.50
CA HIS A 32 -32.98 7.86 26.67
C HIS A 32 -34.27 8.59 27.06
N ALA A 33 -35.01 9.13 26.08
CA ALA A 33 -36.32 9.75 26.33
C ALA A 33 -37.35 8.73 26.88
N GLN A 34 -37.35 7.50 26.36
CA GLN A 34 -38.18 6.42 26.89
C GLN A 34 -37.79 6.05 28.33
N TRP A 35 -36.50 6.15 28.67
CA TRP A 35 -35.96 5.80 29.98
C TRP A 35 -36.38 6.83 31.01
N GLU A 36 -36.19 8.13 30.72
CA GLU A 36 -36.65 9.22 31.58
C GLU A 36 -38.17 9.22 31.77
N SER A 37 -38.94 8.94 30.70
CA SER A 37 -40.40 8.78 30.81
C SER A 37 -40.79 7.62 31.74
N SER A 38 -40.08 6.50 31.66
CA SER A 38 -40.33 5.31 32.51
C SER A 38 -39.95 5.57 33.97
N LYS A 39 -38.86 6.30 34.20
CA LYS A 39 -38.38 6.73 35.52
C LYS A 39 -39.36 7.70 36.17
N ALA A 40 -39.87 8.68 35.42
CA ALA A 40 -40.88 9.63 35.89
C ALA A 40 -42.22 8.93 36.23
N ALA A 41 -42.66 7.98 35.40
CA ALA A 41 -43.87 7.20 35.66
C ALA A 41 -43.75 6.35 36.94
N LEU A 42 -42.57 5.78 37.20
CA LEU A 42 -42.31 5.03 38.43
C LEU A 42 -42.28 5.94 39.67
N ALA A 43 -41.73 7.15 39.56
CA ALA A 43 -41.68 8.13 40.64
C ALA A 43 -43.08 8.68 41.02
N ALA A 44 -44.05 8.62 40.12
CA ALA A 44 -45.42 9.07 40.32
C ALA A 44 -46.36 8.01 40.95
N LEU A 45 -45.88 6.78 41.18
CA LEU A 45 -46.72 5.72 41.77
C LEU A 45 -46.92 5.92 43.28
N PRO A 46 -48.12 5.66 43.81
CA PRO A 46 -48.40 5.78 45.23
C PRO A 46 -47.61 4.74 46.07
N PRO A 47 -47.27 5.05 47.34
CA PRO A 47 -46.44 4.20 48.22
C PRO A 47 -46.89 2.74 48.33
N GLU A 48 -48.19 2.50 48.28
CA GLU A 48 -48.80 1.18 48.38
C GLU A 48 -48.48 0.26 47.19
N GLN A 49 -48.22 0.83 46.01
CA GLN A 49 -47.83 0.09 44.80
C GLN A 49 -46.31 -0.11 44.70
N LEU A 50 -45.51 0.66 45.44
CA LEU A 50 -44.05 0.60 45.45
C LEU A 50 -43.50 -0.60 46.27
N ALA A 51 -44.31 -1.18 47.17
CA ALA A 51 -43.91 -2.27 48.07
C ALA A 51 -43.98 -3.68 47.43
N GLY A 52 -44.51 -3.82 46.21
CA GLY A 52 -44.67 -5.10 45.54
C GLY A 52 -43.42 -5.55 44.76
N GLY A 53 -43.11 -6.85 44.77
CA GLY A 53 -41.96 -7.43 44.05
C GLY A 53 -41.91 -7.15 42.54
N LYS A 54 -43.03 -6.73 41.94
CA LYS A 54 -43.13 -6.30 40.55
C LYS A 54 -42.41 -4.96 40.30
N VAL A 55 -42.45 -4.03 41.25
CA VAL A 55 -41.75 -2.73 41.18
C VAL A 55 -40.25 -2.89 41.45
N ALA A 56 -39.88 -3.75 42.39
CA ALA A 56 -38.47 -4.09 42.65
C ALA A 56 -37.79 -4.69 41.41
N LYS A 57 -38.49 -5.59 40.69
CA LYS A 57 -38.02 -6.16 39.42
C LYS A 57 -37.85 -5.10 38.33
N MET A 58 -38.82 -4.19 38.18
CA MET A 58 -38.72 -3.08 37.23
C MET A 58 -37.56 -2.12 37.55
N ARG A 59 -37.26 -1.89 38.84
CA ARG A 59 -36.14 -1.04 39.26
C ARG A 59 -34.78 -1.70 39.00
N ALA A 60 -34.68 -3.01 39.20
CA ALA A 60 -33.47 -3.78 38.89
C ALA A 60 -33.19 -3.78 37.37
N GLU A 61 -34.21 -4.07 36.56
CA GLU A 61 -34.13 -4.03 35.09
C GLU A 61 -33.73 -2.62 34.59
N LEU A 62 -34.28 -1.55 35.19
CA LEU A 62 -33.97 -0.16 34.80
C LEU A 62 -32.52 0.24 35.14
N ASN A 63 -31.95 -0.28 36.23
CA ASN A 63 -30.56 -0.04 36.62
C ASN A 63 -29.58 -0.83 35.74
N GLU A 64 -29.91 -2.08 35.39
CA GLU A 64 -29.11 -2.90 34.46
C GLU A 64 -29.05 -2.25 33.07
N LEU A 65 -30.21 -1.78 32.57
CA LEU A 65 -30.31 -0.97 31.34
C LEU A 65 -29.53 0.36 31.43
N ALA A 66 -29.44 0.98 32.61
CA ALA A 66 -28.69 2.23 32.76
C ALA A 66 -27.17 2.02 32.58
N CYS A 67 -26.62 0.92 33.09
CA CYS A 67 -25.23 0.54 32.85
C CYS A 67 -24.97 0.23 31.37
N GLU A 68 -25.89 -0.48 30.72
CA GLU A 68 -25.80 -0.82 29.29
C GLU A 68 -25.92 0.42 28.39
N VAL A 69 -26.80 1.36 28.71
CA VAL A 69 -26.92 2.65 28.01
C VAL A 69 -25.67 3.51 28.23
N GLN A 70 -25.08 3.48 29.42
CA GLN A 70 -23.84 4.21 29.69
C GLN A 70 -22.66 3.62 28.91
N ASP A 71 -22.50 2.28 28.86
CA ASP A 71 -21.50 1.61 28.00
C ASP A 71 -21.68 1.95 26.52
N LEU A 72 -22.92 1.97 26.03
CA LEU A 72 -23.23 2.38 24.65
C LEU A 72 -22.93 3.86 24.41
N LYS A 73 -23.20 4.75 25.38
CA LYS A 73 -22.81 6.17 25.31
C LYS A 73 -21.29 6.30 25.24
N ASP A 74 -20.54 5.56 26.05
CA ASP A 74 -19.08 5.63 26.10
C ASP A 74 -18.46 5.10 24.78
N ARG A 75 -19.02 4.02 24.21
CA ARG A 75 -18.62 3.51 22.88
C ARG A 75 -18.91 4.49 21.74
N VAL A 76 -20.04 5.19 21.82
CA VAL A 76 -20.35 6.28 20.90
C VAL A 76 -19.33 7.39 21.10
N VAL A 77 -19.09 7.89 22.31
CA VAL A 77 -18.12 8.96 22.66
C VAL A 77 -16.69 8.68 22.17
N LEU A 78 -16.20 7.45 22.26
CA LEU A 78 -14.88 7.07 21.72
C LEU A 78 -14.74 7.28 20.19
N SER A 79 -15.85 7.28 19.46
CA SER A 79 -15.86 7.65 18.03
C SER A 79 -15.84 9.17 17.77
N TRP A 80 -16.08 10.02 18.77
CA TRP A 80 -16.10 11.48 18.63
C TRP A 80 -14.75 12.15 18.90
N GLU A 81 -13.86 11.51 19.67
CA GLU A 81 -12.57 12.13 20.02
C GLU A 81 -11.47 11.87 18.99
N SER A 82 -11.51 10.75 18.27
CA SER A 82 -10.51 10.45 17.23
C SER A 82 -10.92 10.93 15.84
N GLY A 83 -12.22 10.95 15.51
CA GLY A 83 -12.73 11.16 14.15
C GLY A 83 -12.42 9.99 13.20
N ASP A 84 -11.75 8.95 13.69
CA ASP A 84 -11.38 7.77 12.94
C ASP A 84 -12.54 6.77 12.92
N ARG A 85 -12.70 6.05 11.80
CA ARG A 85 -13.77 5.08 11.61
C ARG A 85 -13.25 3.84 10.89
N TYR A 86 -13.34 2.69 11.56
CA TYR A 86 -13.01 1.40 10.96
C TYR A 86 -14.25 0.61 10.55
N GLU A 87 -14.19 0.01 9.36
CA GLU A 87 -15.18 -0.77 8.62
C GLU A 87 -14.62 -2.15 8.22
N GLY A 88 -14.69 -3.16 9.08
CA GLY A 88 -14.18 -4.49 8.69
C GLY A 88 -14.37 -5.58 9.74
N GLY A 89 -13.63 -6.67 9.53
CA GLY A 89 -13.59 -7.80 10.45
C GLY A 89 -12.85 -7.47 11.76
N TRP A 90 -13.22 -8.18 12.82
CA TRP A 90 -12.64 -8.04 14.15
C TRP A 90 -12.28 -9.41 14.70
N LYS A 91 -11.21 -9.47 15.48
CA LYS A 91 -10.83 -10.64 16.28
C LYS A 91 -10.17 -10.16 17.56
N ASP A 92 -10.67 -10.64 18.71
CA ASP A 92 -10.15 -10.29 20.04
C ASP A 92 -9.98 -8.77 20.21
N ASP A 93 -11.05 -8.02 19.90
CA ASP A 93 -11.11 -6.54 19.94
C ASP A 93 -10.12 -5.80 19.03
N ASN A 94 -9.49 -6.50 18.08
CA ASN A 94 -8.56 -5.93 17.11
C ASN A 94 -9.08 -6.02 15.66
N PRO A 95 -8.85 -5.01 14.80
CA PRO A 95 -9.02 -5.12 13.36
C PRO A 95 -8.35 -6.38 12.78
N HIS A 96 -9.11 -7.19 12.04
CA HIS A 96 -8.62 -8.46 11.52
C HIS A 96 -9.38 -8.88 10.25
N GLY A 97 -8.68 -9.47 9.28
CA GLY A 97 -9.28 -9.85 8.00
C GLY A 97 -9.36 -8.66 7.04
N LYS A 98 -10.44 -8.55 6.25
CA LYS A 98 -10.60 -7.41 5.35
C LYS A 98 -11.30 -6.25 6.06
N GLY A 99 -10.85 -5.03 5.80
CA GLY A 99 -11.52 -3.83 6.30
C GLY A 99 -10.97 -2.53 5.76
N THR A 100 -11.76 -1.48 5.95
CA THR A 100 -11.46 -0.11 5.57
C THR A 100 -11.34 0.75 6.82
N TYR A 101 -10.30 1.57 6.92
CA TYR A 101 -10.11 2.56 7.97
C TYR A 101 -10.14 3.95 7.36
N HIS A 102 -11.01 4.80 7.85
CA HIS A 102 -11.07 6.22 7.53
C HIS A 102 -10.42 6.97 8.69
N TYR A 103 -9.38 7.73 8.40
CA TYR A 103 -8.69 8.56 9.38
C TYR A 103 -9.34 9.94 9.42
N ALA A 104 -9.31 10.59 10.58
CA ALA A 104 -9.87 11.92 10.78
C ALA A 104 -9.17 13.01 9.96
N ASP A 105 -7.90 12.79 9.61
CA ASP A 105 -7.13 13.66 8.72
C ASP A 105 -7.53 13.53 7.23
N GLY A 106 -8.51 12.67 6.93
CA GLY A 106 -9.01 12.40 5.58
C GLY A 106 -8.27 11.30 4.83
N ASN A 107 -7.22 10.72 5.42
CA ASN A 107 -6.59 9.53 4.86
C ASN A 107 -7.55 8.33 4.91
N SER A 108 -7.29 7.31 4.11
CA SER A 108 -7.99 6.03 4.23
C SER A 108 -7.10 4.86 3.86
N TYR A 109 -7.39 3.71 4.46
CA TYR A 109 -6.79 2.43 4.10
C TYR A 109 -7.89 1.41 3.85
N GLU A 110 -7.85 0.70 2.73
CA GLU A 110 -8.70 -0.45 2.45
C GLU A 110 -7.80 -1.67 2.19
N GLY A 111 -7.92 -2.71 2.99
CA GLY A 111 -7.06 -3.87 2.80
C GLY A 111 -7.21 -4.93 3.86
N ARG A 112 -6.16 -5.73 3.97
CA ARG A 112 -6.06 -6.76 4.99
C ARG A 112 -5.46 -6.22 6.29
N TRP A 113 -5.98 -6.73 7.39
CA TRP A 113 -5.62 -6.39 8.75
C TRP A 113 -5.31 -7.67 9.52
N ALA A 114 -4.36 -7.60 10.42
CA ALA A 114 -4.13 -8.63 11.41
C ALA A 114 -3.76 -7.99 12.74
N TRP A 115 -4.55 -8.25 13.78
CA TRP A 115 -4.26 -7.80 15.14
C TRP A 115 -4.03 -6.28 15.23
N GLY A 116 -4.86 -5.51 14.52
CA GLY A 116 -4.83 -4.06 14.56
C GLY A 116 -3.83 -3.39 13.62
N VAL A 117 -2.99 -4.15 12.90
CA VAL A 117 -2.05 -3.59 11.92
C VAL A 117 -2.42 -3.95 10.48
N LYS A 118 -2.06 -3.07 9.54
CA LYS A 118 -2.17 -3.33 8.09
C LYS A 118 -1.21 -4.45 7.70
N GLU A 119 -1.72 -5.48 7.02
CA GLU A 119 -0.93 -6.66 6.61
C GLU A 119 -1.41 -7.19 5.26
N GLY A 120 -0.52 -7.70 4.42
CA GLY A 120 -0.86 -8.25 3.11
C GLY A 120 -1.30 -7.18 2.13
N LYS A 121 -2.20 -7.50 1.19
CA LYS A 121 -2.61 -6.55 0.14
C LYS A 121 -3.55 -5.48 0.68
N GLY A 122 -3.28 -4.23 0.33
CA GLY A 122 -4.14 -3.09 0.66
C GLY A 122 -3.81 -1.84 -0.13
N VAL A 123 -4.73 -0.90 -0.09
CA VAL A 123 -4.69 0.42 -0.71
C VAL A 123 -4.70 1.46 0.40
N PHE A 124 -3.73 2.36 0.40
CA PHE A 124 -3.75 3.57 1.21
C PHE A 124 -3.95 4.77 0.31
N GLN A 125 -4.91 5.61 0.64
CA GLN A 125 -5.21 6.86 -0.06
C GLN A 125 -4.96 8.01 0.91
N TRP A 126 -4.00 8.86 0.57
CA TRP A 126 -3.74 10.07 1.34
C TRP A 126 -4.74 11.16 0.97
N ALA A 127 -5.12 11.98 1.95
CA ALA A 127 -5.97 13.16 1.74
C ALA A 127 -5.36 14.15 0.74
N ALA A 128 -4.02 14.19 0.67
CA ALA A 128 -3.26 14.99 -0.29
C ALA A 128 -3.34 14.50 -1.76
N GLY A 129 -4.03 13.38 -2.01
CA GLY A 129 -4.23 12.81 -3.35
C GLY A 129 -3.25 11.70 -3.74
N GLU A 130 -2.20 11.49 -2.96
CA GLU A 130 -1.27 10.37 -3.14
C GLU A 130 -1.98 9.04 -2.88
N ARG A 131 -1.50 7.96 -3.51
CA ARG A 131 -2.10 6.63 -3.37
C ARG A 131 -1.02 5.56 -3.39
N TYR A 132 -1.14 4.57 -2.51
CA TYR A 132 -0.32 3.36 -2.54
C TYR A 132 -1.23 2.16 -2.66
N GLU A 133 -0.91 1.25 -3.56
CA GLU A 133 -1.59 -0.02 -3.75
C GLU A 133 -0.56 -1.14 -3.81
N GLY A 134 -0.52 -1.99 -2.81
CA GLY A 134 0.54 -2.99 -2.69
C GLY A 134 0.43 -3.84 -1.44
N GLU A 135 1.56 -4.48 -1.12
CA GLU A 135 1.70 -5.30 0.07
C GLU A 135 2.09 -4.47 1.31
N TRP A 136 1.65 -4.92 2.47
CA TRP A 136 1.84 -4.31 3.77
C TRP A 136 2.35 -5.36 4.75
N ALA A 137 3.22 -4.96 5.65
CA ALA A 137 3.66 -5.77 6.77
C ALA A 137 3.89 -4.85 7.97
N ASP A 138 3.29 -5.17 9.11
CA ASP A 138 3.41 -4.41 10.35
C ASP A 138 3.18 -2.89 10.16
N ASP A 139 2.06 -2.53 9.52
CA ASP A 139 1.68 -1.15 9.19
C ASP A 139 2.57 -0.41 8.17
N ILE A 140 3.55 -1.09 7.60
CA ILE A 140 4.55 -0.50 6.72
C ILE A 140 4.43 -1.09 5.30
N MET A 141 4.59 -0.25 4.27
CA MET A 141 4.64 -0.70 2.88
C MET A 141 5.77 -1.73 2.69
N HIS A 142 5.46 -2.88 2.08
CA HIS A 142 6.37 -3.99 1.91
C HIS A 142 6.09 -4.73 0.60
N GLY A 143 6.95 -5.68 0.20
CA GLY A 143 6.72 -6.52 -0.98
C GLY A 143 6.57 -5.70 -2.27
N GLU A 144 5.69 -6.12 -3.16
CA GLU A 144 5.41 -5.39 -4.41
C GLU A 144 4.30 -4.35 -4.20
N GLY A 145 4.46 -3.17 -4.80
CA GLY A 145 3.44 -2.13 -4.75
C GLY A 145 3.59 -1.04 -5.80
N THR A 146 2.53 -0.25 -5.96
CA THR A 146 2.48 0.94 -6.81
C THR A 146 2.16 2.15 -5.95
N TYR A 147 3.03 3.16 -5.97
CA TYR A 147 2.79 4.46 -5.37
C TYR A 147 2.56 5.49 -6.46
N THR A 148 1.44 6.21 -6.40
CA THR A 148 1.11 7.34 -7.26
C THR A 148 1.23 8.61 -6.44
N PHE A 149 2.10 9.52 -6.86
CA PHE A 149 2.35 10.80 -6.21
C PHE A 149 1.33 11.84 -6.65
N ALA A 150 1.16 12.90 -5.84
CA ALA A 150 0.21 13.97 -6.14
C ALA A 150 0.54 14.75 -7.42
N ASP A 151 1.81 14.74 -7.86
CA ASP A 151 2.24 15.37 -9.12
C ASP A 151 1.98 14.50 -10.37
N GLY A 152 1.38 13.31 -10.20
CA GLY A 152 1.09 12.35 -11.26
C GLY A 152 2.24 11.40 -11.59
N SER A 153 3.44 11.58 -11.00
CA SER A 153 4.49 10.57 -11.09
C SER A 153 4.08 9.29 -10.33
N SER A 154 4.73 8.18 -10.66
CA SER A 154 4.47 6.92 -9.96
C SER A 154 5.70 6.03 -9.86
N TYR A 155 5.69 5.14 -8.89
CA TYR A 155 6.65 4.05 -8.75
C TYR A 155 5.91 2.73 -8.64
N LYS A 156 6.29 1.74 -9.45
CA LYS A 156 5.82 0.35 -9.38
C LYS A 156 7.00 -0.58 -9.18
N GLY A 157 7.03 -1.31 -8.06
CA GLY A 157 8.09 -2.28 -7.79
C GLY A 157 8.19 -2.65 -6.31
N GLY A 158 9.36 -3.13 -5.92
CA GLY A 158 9.61 -3.64 -4.59
C GLY A 158 9.77 -2.57 -3.50
N TYR A 159 9.32 -2.92 -2.30
CA TYR A 159 9.43 -2.15 -1.07
C TYR A 159 10.00 -3.04 0.05
N CYS A 160 10.97 -2.51 0.79
CA CYS A 160 11.46 -3.09 2.02
C CYS A 160 11.35 -2.05 3.14
N ARG A 161 10.54 -2.35 4.17
CA ARG A 161 10.28 -1.46 5.32
C ARG A 161 9.98 -0.02 4.92
N GLY A 162 9.05 0.18 3.99
CA GLY A 162 8.59 1.50 3.56
C GLY A 162 9.48 2.18 2.52
N VAL A 163 10.60 1.55 2.14
CA VAL A 163 11.60 2.12 1.24
C VAL A 163 11.65 1.32 -0.05
N ARG A 164 11.65 2.01 -1.20
CA ARG A 164 11.80 1.37 -2.53
C ARG A 164 13.10 0.55 -2.57
N HIS A 165 12.99 -0.71 -2.97
CA HIS A 165 14.08 -1.68 -2.94
C HIS A 165 13.86 -2.80 -3.96
N GLY A 166 14.91 -3.35 -4.54
CA GLY A 166 14.81 -4.42 -5.53
C GLY A 166 14.50 -3.87 -6.93
N GLN A 167 13.74 -4.60 -7.75
CA GLN A 167 13.39 -4.13 -9.09
C GLN A 167 12.21 -3.15 -9.03
N GLY A 168 12.22 -2.14 -9.90
CA GLY A 168 11.08 -1.25 -10.02
C GLY A 168 11.18 -0.24 -11.16
N THR A 169 10.01 0.29 -11.51
CA THR A 169 9.80 1.30 -12.53
C THR A 169 9.37 2.60 -11.88
N TRP A 170 10.11 3.68 -12.11
CA TRP A 170 9.67 5.03 -11.80
C TRP A 170 9.20 5.71 -13.07
N THR A 171 7.94 6.12 -13.12
CA THR A 171 7.37 6.92 -14.20
C THR A 171 7.28 8.37 -13.72
N TYR A 172 7.98 9.26 -14.41
CA TYR A 172 7.95 10.69 -14.15
C TYR A 172 6.66 11.31 -14.68
N LYS A 173 6.26 12.47 -14.14
CA LYS A 173 5.05 13.20 -14.56
C LYS A 173 5.04 13.56 -16.05
N ASP A 174 6.21 13.61 -16.67
CA ASP A 174 6.43 14.00 -18.05
C ASP A 174 6.41 12.79 -19.01
N GLY A 175 6.16 11.59 -18.50
CA GLY A 175 6.11 10.33 -19.28
C GLY A 175 7.47 9.63 -19.41
N GLY A 176 8.57 10.29 -19.06
CA GLY A 176 9.86 9.62 -18.94
C GLY A 176 9.78 8.52 -17.87
N HIS A 177 10.66 7.52 -17.95
CA HIS A 177 10.68 6.47 -16.94
C HIS A 177 12.05 5.86 -16.75
N TYR A 178 12.30 5.37 -15.53
CA TYR A 178 13.44 4.56 -15.18
C TYR A 178 12.98 3.15 -14.82
N VAL A 179 13.60 2.13 -15.41
CA VAL A 179 13.36 0.72 -15.09
C VAL A 179 14.69 0.13 -14.63
N GLY A 180 14.77 -0.37 -13.41
CA GLY A 180 16.00 -0.95 -12.92
C GLY A 180 15.98 -1.29 -11.45
N THR A 181 17.18 -1.43 -10.88
CA THR A 181 17.36 -1.82 -9.49
C THR A 181 17.33 -0.59 -8.57
N TRP A 182 16.78 -0.78 -7.38
CA TRP A 182 16.61 0.23 -6.34
C TRP A 182 17.22 -0.27 -5.05
N GLU A 183 17.94 0.60 -4.37
CA GLU A 183 18.49 0.34 -3.06
C GLU A 183 18.33 1.58 -2.19
N ALA A 184 17.79 1.41 -0.98
CA ALA A 184 17.55 2.48 -0.02
C ALA A 184 16.83 3.72 -0.65
N GLY A 185 15.84 3.46 -1.51
CA GLY A 185 15.04 4.52 -2.12
C GLY A 185 15.66 5.20 -3.35
N LYS A 186 16.86 4.76 -3.77
CA LYS A 186 17.65 5.36 -4.85
C LYS A 186 17.89 4.35 -5.99
N LYS A 187 18.01 4.84 -7.22
CA LYS A 187 18.48 4.03 -8.37
C LYS A 187 19.86 3.47 -8.05
N HIS A 188 20.04 2.17 -8.26
CA HIS A 188 21.28 1.45 -7.99
C HIS A 188 21.43 0.29 -8.99
N GLY A 189 22.63 -0.23 -9.17
CA GLY A 189 22.87 -1.40 -10.03
C GLY A 189 22.47 -1.13 -11.48
N ARG A 190 22.04 -2.17 -12.22
CA ARG A 190 21.67 -2.00 -13.63
C ARG A 190 20.28 -1.38 -13.78
N GLY A 191 20.14 -0.45 -14.73
CA GLY A 191 18.86 0.13 -15.10
C GLY A 191 18.90 0.96 -16.38
N VAL A 192 17.73 1.19 -16.94
CA VAL A 192 17.50 1.95 -18.18
C VAL A 192 16.66 3.18 -17.85
N TYR A 193 17.12 4.35 -18.29
CA TYR A 193 16.35 5.58 -18.28
C TYR A 193 15.91 5.93 -19.70
N THR A 194 14.60 6.13 -19.84
CA THR A 194 13.91 6.51 -21.07
C THR A 194 13.32 7.91 -20.89
N GLY A 195 13.56 8.79 -21.86
CA GLY A 195 13.03 10.15 -21.88
C GLY A 195 11.52 10.20 -22.18
N GLN A 196 10.98 11.42 -22.16
CA GLN A 196 9.55 11.70 -22.40
C GLN A 196 9.05 11.22 -23.77
N GLU A 197 9.92 11.21 -24.77
CA GLU A 197 9.61 10.81 -26.14
C GLU A 197 9.78 9.29 -26.37
N GLY A 198 10.04 8.52 -25.31
CA GLY A 198 10.25 7.07 -25.40
C GLY A 198 11.65 6.66 -25.90
N ASN A 199 12.54 7.62 -26.16
CA ASN A 199 13.93 7.37 -26.49
C ASN A 199 14.71 6.93 -25.25
N VAL A 200 15.50 5.87 -25.36
CA VAL A 200 16.46 5.51 -24.30
C VAL A 200 17.49 6.63 -24.22
N VAL A 201 17.68 7.16 -23.01
CA VAL A 201 18.68 8.19 -22.71
C VAL A 201 19.93 7.55 -22.10
N TYR A 202 19.75 6.53 -21.25
CA TYR A 202 20.84 5.82 -20.63
C TYR A 202 20.49 4.35 -20.38
N ASP A 203 21.39 3.43 -20.71
CA ASP A 203 21.35 2.01 -20.34
C ASP A 203 22.69 1.64 -19.71
N GLY A 204 22.69 1.36 -18.42
CA GLY A 204 23.94 1.07 -17.71
C GLY A 204 23.78 0.88 -16.21
N GLU A 205 24.90 0.99 -15.53
CA GLU A 205 25.01 0.91 -14.09
C GLU A 205 24.70 2.26 -13.41
N TRP A 206 24.12 2.18 -12.21
CA TRP A 206 23.68 3.31 -11.40
C TRP A 206 24.19 3.15 -9.97
N LYS A 207 24.51 4.27 -9.34
CA LYS A 207 24.84 4.33 -7.92
C LYS A 207 24.24 5.59 -7.31
N TYR A 208 23.36 5.42 -6.33
CA TYR A 208 22.73 6.51 -5.59
C TYR A 208 22.13 7.61 -6.49
N ASN A 209 21.31 7.22 -7.45
CA ASN A 209 20.66 8.09 -8.45
C ASN A 209 21.56 8.68 -9.54
N LYS A 210 22.83 8.28 -9.63
CA LYS A 210 23.77 8.76 -10.66
C LYS A 210 24.23 7.63 -11.56
N GLU A 211 24.48 7.93 -12.82
CA GLU A 211 25.17 7.03 -13.75
C GLU A 211 26.56 6.72 -13.19
N HIS A 212 26.92 5.44 -13.13
CA HIS A 212 28.15 4.99 -12.48
C HIS A 212 28.54 3.62 -13.02
N GLY A 213 29.81 3.34 -13.25
CA GLY A 213 30.24 2.06 -13.83
C GLY A 213 30.05 2.04 -15.35
N GLU A 214 29.77 0.88 -15.93
CA GLU A 214 29.64 0.73 -17.38
C GLU A 214 28.24 1.14 -17.88
N GLY A 215 28.18 1.84 -19.01
CA GLY A 215 26.90 2.19 -19.61
C GLY A 215 26.98 2.79 -21.01
N THR A 216 25.81 3.00 -21.60
CA THR A 216 25.63 3.72 -22.86
C THR A 216 24.71 4.91 -22.65
N PHE A 217 25.19 6.11 -22.98
CA PHE A 217 24.42 7.36 -22.99
C PHE A 217 24.09 7.76 -24.41
N TYR A 218 22.81 7.98 -24.69
CA TYR A 218 22.29 8.33 -26.01
C TYR A 218 21.94 9.81 -26.05
N GLN A 219 22.46 10.50 -27.06
CA GLN A 219 22.16 11.89 -27.30
C GLN A 219 20.88 12.05 -28.15
N PRO A 220 20.15 13.16 -28.01
CA PRO A 220 18.98 13.46 -28.83
C PRO A 220 19.26 13.48 -30.34
N ASP A 221 20.50 13.79 -30.74
CA ASP A 221 20.92 13.82 -32.14
C ASP A 221 21.11 12.42 -32.76
N GLY A 222 21.04 11.35 -31.96
CA GLY A 222 21.26 9.96 -32.36
C GLY A 222 22.68 9.45 -32.14
N GLY A 223 23.62 10.33 -31.75
CA GLY A 223 24.95 9.93 -31.30
C GLY A 223 24.89 9.25 -29.93
N PHE A 224 25.92 8.49 -29.58
CA PHE A 224 25.95 7.82 -28.28
C PHE A 224 27.38 7.64 -27.78
N TYR A 225 27.52 7.61 -26.46
CA TYR A 225 28.74 7.25 -25.77
C TYR A 225 28.57 5.89 -25.10
N THR A 226 29.53 5.00 -25.25
CA THR A 226 29.62 3.74 -24.50
C THR A 226 30.93 3.70 -23.73
N GLY A 227 30.86 3.40 -22.44
CA GLY A 227 32.04 3.25 -21.59
C GLY A 227 31.72 3.52 -20.12
N THR A 228 32.75 3.95 -19.40
CA THR A 228 32.69 4.12 -17.96
C THR A 228 32.14 5.49 -17.54
N PHE A 229 31.45 5.49 -16.40
CA PHE A 229 30.84 6.65 -15.75
C PHE A 229 31.24 6.70 -14.28
N PHE A 230 31.41 7.91 -13.75
CA PHE A 230 31.62 8.16 -12.33
C PHE A 230 30.83 9.41 -11.92
N GLU A 231 29.94 9.24 -10.93
CA GLU A 231 29.12 10.34 -10.37
C GLU A 231 28.34 11.13 -11.43
N GLY A 232 27.78 10.44 -12.43
CA GLY A 232 26.98 11.02 -13.50
C GLY A 232 27.79 11.62 -14.65
N LYS A 233 29.11 11.41 -14.68
CA LYS A 233 30.00 11.92 -15.73
C LYS A 233 30.68 10.78 -16.45
N ARG A 234 30.85 10.91 -17.78
CA ARG A 234 31.74 10.04 -18.57
C ARG A 234 33.15 10.16 -17.99
N HIS A 235 33.72 9.03 -17.58
CA HIS A 235 34.98 8.99 -16.84
C HIS A 235 35.61 7.61 -17.03
N GLY A 236 36.91 7.53 -17.33
CA GLY A 236 37.61 6.28 -17.63
C GLY A 236 37.61 5.96 -19.13
N GLN A 237 37.69 4.69 -19.51
CA GLN A 237 37.70 4.28 -20.91
C GLN A 237 36.30 4.36 -21.54
N GLY A 238 36.24 4.86 -22.77
CA GLY A 238 34.99 4.93 -23.52
C GLY A 238 35.13 5.38 -24.97
N GLN A 239 34.03 5.28 -25.71
CA GLN A 239 33.92 5.61 -27.13
C GLN A 239 32.69 6.48 -27.36
N TYR A 240 32.85 7.57 -28.12
CA TYR A 240 31.72 8.34 -28.65
C TYR A 240 31.56 8.08 -30.14
N THR A 241 30.34 7.74 -30.54
CA THR A 241 29.92 7.48 -31.92
C THR A 241 28.91 8.54 -32.35
N SER A 242 29.11 9.14 -33.52
CA SER A 242 28.23 10.16 -34.09
C SER A 242 26.89 9.56 -34.55
N PRO A 243 25.87 10.39 -34.83
CA PRO A 243 24.62 9.94 -35.44
C PRO A 243 24.80 9.19 -36.76
N ALA A 244 25.88 9.49 -37.51
CA ALA A 244 26.21 8.81 -38.76
C ALA A 244 26.90 7.44 -38.55
N GLY A 245 27.15 7.03 -37.30
CA GLY A 245 27.84 5.78 -36.97
C GLY A 245 29.37 5.88 -36.97
N GLU A 246 29.95 7.07 -37.13
CA GLU A 246 31.39 7.29 -37.10
C GLU A 246 31.91 7.35 -35.66
N VAL A 247 32.99 6.63 -35.35
CA VAL A 247 33.67 6.74 -34.06
C VAL A 247 34.47 8.05 -34.00
N MET A 248 33.94 9.03 -33.29
CA MET A 248 34.52 10.38 -33.18
C MET A 248 35.69 10.42 -32.19
N PHE A 249 35.61 9.62 -31.13
CA PHE A 249 36.67 9.50 -30.13
C PHE A 249 36.60 8.13 -29.46
N LYS A 250 37.75 7.53 -29.22
CA LYS A 250 37.91 6.32 -28.42
C LYS A 250 39.15 6.47 -27.54
N GLY A 251 38.98 6.37 -26.23
CA GLY A 251 40.09 6.54 -25.30
C GLY A 251 39.61 6.90 -23.91
N GLU A 252 40.49 7.55 -23.16
CA GLU A 252 40.23 7.97 -21.78
C GLU A 252 39.40 9.26 -21.73
N TRP A 253 38.49 9.32 -20.77
CA TRP A 253 37.61 10.44 -20.46
C TRP A 253 37.80 10.86 -19.01
N LEU A 254 37.81 12.16 -18.76
CA LEU A 254 37.83 12.75 -17.42
C LEU A 254 36.72 13.79 -17.35
N ASP A 255 35.71 13.53 -16.52
CA ASP A 255 34.62 14.46 -16.23
C ASP A 255 33.95 15.02 -17.49
N ASN A 256 33.42 14.12 -18.33
CA ASN A 256 32.77 14.42 -19.60
C ASN A 256 33.68 14.95 -20.72
N LYS A 257 35.00 15.02 -20.52
CA LYS A 257 35.95 15.49 -21.53
C LYS A 257 36.89 14.37 -21.98
N PRO A 258 37.14 14.21 -23.28
CA PRO A 258 38.16 13.29 -23.76
C PRO A 258 39.54 13.77 -23.31
N VAL A 259 40.37 12.86 -22.80
CA VAL A 259 41.77 13.14 -22.43
C VAL A 259 42.60 13.05 -23.70
N THR A 260 42.98 14.20 -24.25
CA THR A 260 43.77 14.31 -25.48
C THR A 260 45.24 14.57 -25.17
N SER A 261 45.91 13.66 -24.48
CA SER A 261 47.38 13.68 -24.38
C SER A 261 47.98 13.00 -25.62
N GLY A 262 48.45 13.81 -26.58
CA GLY A 262 49.37 13.42 -27.68
C GLY A 262 49.12 12.10 -28.42
N SER A 263 48.61 12.20 -29.66
CA SER A 263 48.61 11.16 -30.71
C SER A 263 47.57 10.03 -30.57
N GLN A 264 46.45 10.11 -31.30
CA GLN A 264 46.27 9.65 -32.69
C GLN A 264 44.75 9.52 -32.96
N ARG A 265 44.29 10.07 -34.09
CA ARG A 265 42.99 9.70 -34.67
C ARG A 265 43.05 8.21 -35.01
N VAL A 266 42.27 7.38 -34.33
CA VAL A 266 42.07 5.99 -34.73
C VAL A 266 40.75 5.91 -35.49
N ALA A 267 40.83 5.66 -36.79
CA ALA A 267 39.66 5.26 -37.56
C ALA A 267 39.23 3.87 -37.09
N ALA A 268 38.07 3.76 -36.46
CA ALA A 268 37.50 2.49 -36.00
C ALA A 268 36.31 2.09 -36.88
N ALA A 269 36.27 0.81 -37.26
CA ALA A 269 35.24 0.19 -38.09
C ALA A 269 33.85 0.24 -37.41
N PRO A 270 32.75 0.27 -38.20
CA PRO A 270 31.39 0.37 -37.67
C PRO A 270 31.07 -0.82 -36.77
N VAL A 271 30.73 -0.54 -35.51
CA VAL A 271 30.22 -1.55 -34.56
C VAL A 271 28.69 -1.53 -34.66
N ALA A 272 28.10 -2.67 -35.00
CA ALA A 272 26.65 -2.83 -35.06
C ALA A 272 26.04 -2.63 -33.66
N PRO A 273 24.85 -2.00 -33.56
CA PRO A 273 24.19 -1.77 -32.28
C PRO A 273 23.93 -3.10 -31.56
N ALA A 274 24.23 -3.15 -30.27
CA ALA A 274 23.91 -4.30 -29.42
C ALA A 274 22.41 -4.60 -29.51
N LYS A 275 22.06 -5.89 -29.67
CA LYS A 275 20.67 -6.33 -29.75
C LYS A 275 19.88 -5.89 -28.51
N ARG A 276 18.80 -5.16 -28.78
CA ARG A 276 17.75 -4.72 -27.86
C ARG A 276 17.22 -5.91 -27.04
N LEU A 277 17.61 -6.01 -25.78
CA LEU A 277 16.96 -6.89 -24.81
C LEU A 277 15.80 -6.11 -24.18
N SER A 278 14.61 -6.30 -24.73
CA SER A 278 13.37 -5.89 -24.06
C SER A 278 13.19 -6.74 -22.81
N LEU A 279 13.43 -6.18 -21.63
CA LEU A 279 12.96 -6.75 -20.37
C LEU A 279 11.48 -6.41 -20.24
N THR A 280 10.61 -7.20 -20.87
CA THR A 280 9.19 -7.21 -20.55
C THR A 280 8.97 -8.20 -19.41
N THR A 281 8.49 -7.69 -18.27
CA THR A 281 7.93 -8.52 -17.21
C THR A 281 6.72 -9.25 -17.79
N LYS A 282 6.80 -10.58 -17.92
CA LYS A 282 5.65 -11.42 -18.29
C LYS A 282 4.63 -11.38 -17.15
N ASP A 283 3.49 -10.74 -17.41
CA ASP A 283 2.26 -10.98 -16.67
C ASP A 283 1.87 -12.46 -16.81
N LYS A 284 1.87 -13.19 -15.69
CA LYS A 284 1.22 -14.50 -15.62
C LYS A 284 -0.25 -14.28 -15.27
N SER A 285 -1.09 -14.19 -16.31
CA SER A 285 -2.51 -14.46 -16.20
C SER A 285 -2.92 -15.38 -17.35
N ALA A 286 -3.18 -16.65 -17.03
CA ALA A 286 -4.01 -17.52 -17.84
C ALA A 286 -4.53 -18.66 -16.97
N SER A 287 -5.80 -18.54 -16.61
CA SER A 287 -6.73 -19.63 -16.43
C SER A 287 -6.77 -20.49 -17.69
N ASP A 288 -6.64 -21.81 -17.57
CA ASP A 288 -7.40 -22.73 -18.41
C ASP A 288 -7.62 -24.05 -17.69
N GLN A 289 -8.87 -24.51 -17.72
CA GLN A 289 -9.31 -25.81 -17.23
C GLN A 289 -9.39 -26.75 -18.43
N SER A 290 -8.77 -27.92 -18.36
CA SER A 290 -9.40 -29.14 -18.86
C SER A 290 -8.80 -30.39 -18.22
N GLU A 291 -9.74 -31.22 -17.81
CA GLU A 291 -9.70 -32.54 -17.20
C GLU A 291 -8.59 -33.48 -17.68
N LEU A 292 -7.98 -34.21 -16.73
CA LEU A 292 -7.71 -35.64 -16.85
C LEU A 292 -7.69 -36.26 -15.44
N VAL A 293 -8.70 -37.08 -15.14
CA VAL A 293 -8.75 -37.98 -13.98
C VAL A 293 -8.15 -39.34 -14.41
N PRO A 294 -7.32 -39.99 -13.58
CA PRO A 294 -7.78 -41.23 -12.94
C PRO A 294 -7.36 -41.38 -11.46
N THR A 295 -8.38 -41.61 -10.63
CA THR A 295 -8.57 -42.51 -9.47
C THR A 295 -7.42 -42.95 -8.51
N PRO A 296 -7.78 -43.33 -7.26
CA PRO A 296 -6.91 -43.21 -6.08
C PRO A 296 -6.16 -44.51 -5.73
N SER A 297 -5.02 -44.38 -5.05
CA SER A 297 -4.42 -45.48 -4.31
C SER A 297 -3.86 -45.01 -2.95
N THR A 298 -4.38 -45.63 -1.90
CA THR A 298 -3.81 -45.73 -0.54
C THR A 298 -4.30 -47.06 0.04
N PRO A 299 -3.71 -47.66 1.10
CA PRO A 299 -2.44 -47.37 1.78
C PRO A 299 -1.57 -48.62 2.08
N ARG A 300 -0.28 -48.41 2.38
CA ARG A 300 0.54 -49.22 3.31
C ARG A 300 1.47 -48.23 4.02
N GLY A 301 1.68 -48.18 5.32
CA GLY A 301 1.43 -49.14 6.38
C GLY A 301 2.76 -49.50 7.07
N ALA A 302 3.04 -48.84 8.19
CA ALA A 302 3.99 -49.15 9.27
C ALA A 302 5.51 -48.95 9.06
N SER A 303 6.11 -48.06 9.86
CA SER A 303 6.97 -48.43 11.01
C SER A 303 7.92 -47.28 11.38
N ALA A 304 7.60 -46.53 12.44
CA ALA A 304 8.57 -45.74 13.19
C ALA A 304 8.57 -46.25 14.63
N ALA A 305 9.66 -46.91 15.01
CA ALA A 305 9.95 -47.34 16.35
C ALA A 305 10.57 -46.19 17.14
N ALA A 306 10.22 -46.13 18.43
CA ALA A 306 10.75 -45.23 19.43
C ALA A 306 12.21 -45.53 19.76
N ALA A 307 12.98 -44.46 20.01
CA ALA A 307 14.02 -44.34 21.04
C ALA A 307 14.30 -42.85 21.24
#